data_AF-A0AAV6Y203-F1
#
_entry.id   AF-A0AAV6Y203-F1
#
_cell.length_a   1.000
_cell.length_b   1.000
_cell.length_c   1.000
_cell.angle_alpha   90.00
_cell.angle_beta   90.00
_cell.angle_gamma   90.00
#
_symmetry.space_group_name_H-M   'P 1'
#
loop_
_entity.id
_entity.type
_entity.pdbx_description
1 polymer ?
#
loop_
_entity_poly.entity_id
_entity_poly.type
_entity_poly.pdbx_seq_one_letter_code
_entity_poly.pdbx_strand_id
1 'polypeptide(L)'
;MLRLQNYRPSHKIHASFNNYPKWKQKLRENCFKRVRDDRTRLLWKLRLPEDKDPHSEYKLIRSTLQDIVSDELRKIKVSSLDGSSVPIFGTTTDDMIWEYDGLQTAYQGDCEEMLLEMQRIFYEDLRTEELKKDPESFTGTWEDEEDEYLAHVVYKHMQLNSEQVEEEVWCPICKRGELQENGHHIYCSQCELQLKRDHEVDLNFLWMRLGEAHAEHLDRGCRLRPEFCIETKFELTALYIKCQGCNTFEIVL
;
A
#
# COMPACT_ATOMS: atom_id res chain seq x y z
N MET A 1 52.69 17.84 -69.64
CA MET A 1 53.17 17.97 -68.26
C MET A 1 51.99 17.76 -67.32
N LEU A 2 51.89 16.59 -66.70
CA LEU A 2 50.82 16.23 -65.78
C LEU A 2 51.41 15.57 -64.52
N ARG A 3 50.70 15.78 -63.42
CA ARG A 3 51.14 15.93 -62.03
C ARG A 3 51.57 14.62 -61.33
N LEU A 4 52.49 14.79 -60.38
CA LEU A 4 52.79 13.88 -59.28
C LEU A 4 51.51 13.50 -58.51
N GLN A 5 51.22 12.20 -58.43
CA GLN A 5 50.21 11.65 -57.52
C GLN A 5 50.93 11.13 -56.28
N ASN A 6 50.81 11.89 -55.19
CA ASN A 6 51.21 11.50 -53.86
C ASN A 6 50.37 10.31 -53.39
N TYR A 7 51.02 9.22 -52.98
CA TYR A 7 50.40 8.15 -52.20
C TYR A 7 49.94 8.74 -50.85
N ARG A 8 48.63 8.67 -50.57
CA ARG A 8 48.07 8.88 -49.24
C ARG A 8 47.89 7.48 -48.60
N PRO A 9 48.56 7.14 -47.50
CA PRO A 9 48.28 5.89 -46.80
C PRO A 9 46.83 5.90 -46.33
N SER A 10 46.08 4.86 -46.69
CA SER A 10 44.74 4.61 -46.18
C SER A 10 44.79 4.63 -44.64
N HIS A 11 44.06 5.57 -44.02
CA HIS A 11 43.79 5.52 -42.59
C HIS A 11 43.04 4.22 -42.32
N LYS A 12 43.71 3.24 -41.72
CA LYS A 12 43.09 2.07 -41.14
C LYS A 12 42.07 2.57 -40.13
N ILE A 13 40.79 2.52 -40.51
CA ILE A 13 39.67 2.73 -39.60
C ILE A 13 39.79 1.64 -38.54
N HIS A 14 40.04 2.06 -37.30
CA HIS A 14 40.18 1.19 -36.14
C HIS A 14 39.00 0.22 -36.06
N ALA A 15 39.29 -1.07 -35.89
CA ALA A 15 38.33 -2.16 -35.74
C ALA A 15 37.44 -2.06 -34.48
N SER A 16 37.51 -0.95 -33.73
CA SER A 16 36.71 -0.72 -32.51
C SER A 16 35.25 -0.35 -32.79
N PHE A 17 34.90 0.07 -34.00
CA PHE A 17 33.52 0.47 -34.33
C PHE A 17 32.54 -0.71 -34.56
N ASN A 18 33.03 -1.96 -34.62
CA ASN A 18 32.20 -3.12 -34.97
C ASN A 18 31.50 -3.82 -33.79
N ASN A 19 31.70 -3.34 -32.56
CA ASN A 19 30.98 -3.84 -31.37
C ASN A 19 29.76 -2.98 -31.01
N TYR A 20 29.50 -1.90 -31.75
CA TYR A 20 28.38 -0.99 -31.49
C TYR A 20 27.01 -1.70 -31.38
N PRO A 21 26.64 -2.61 -32.30
CA PRO A 21 25.35 -3.30 -32.23
C PRO A 21 25.25 -4.23 -31.02
N LYS A 22 26.36 -4.87 -30.62
CA LYS A 22 26.38 -5.89 -29.56
C LYS A 22 26.19 -5.29 -28.18
N TRP A 23 26.90 -4.20 -27.85
CA TRP A 23 26.72 -3.57 -26.54
C TRP A 23 25.38 -2.85 -26.44
N LYS A 24 24.87 -2.29 -27.56
CA LYS A 24 23.55 -1.66 -27.61
C LYS A 24 22.43 -2.68 -27.36
N GLN A 25 22.49 -3.84 -28.03
CA GLN A 25 21.54 -4.93 -27.77
C GLN A 25 21.62 -5.39 -26.31
N LYS A 26 22.84 -5.55 -25.78
CA LYS A 26 23.05 -5.95 -24.39
C LYS A 26 22.49 -4.92 -23.39
N LEU A 27 22.63 -3.63 -23.67
CA LEU A 27 22.03 -2.56 -22.88
C LEU A 27 20.51 -2.68 -22.86
N ARG A 28 19.87 -2.83 -24.03
CA ARG A 28 18.41 -3.01 -24.14
C ARG A 28 17.93 -4.20 -23.31
N GLU A 29 18.56 -5.35 -23.47
CA GLU A 29 18.22 -6.57 -22.72
C GLU A 29 18.34 -6.37 -21.20
N ASN A 30 19.43 -5.75 -20.75
CA ASN A 30 19.64 -5.47 -19.33
C ASN A 30 18.61 -4.48 -18.76
N CYS A 31 18.34 -3.38 -19.48
CA CYS A 31 17.35 -2.38 -19.10
C CYS A 31 15.95 -3.02 -18.98
N PHE A 32 15.52 -3.79 -19.98
CA PHE A 32 14.21 -4.45 -19.98
C PHE A 32 14.08 -5.48 -18.85
N LYS A 33 15.16 -6.18 -18.52
CA LYS A 33 15.18 -7.09 -17.36
C LYS A 33 15.04 -6.29 -16.07
N ARG A 34 15.79 -5.19 -15.91
CA ARG A 34 15.77 -4.39 -14.69
C ARG A 34 14.42 -3.71 -14.47
N VAL A 35 13.75 -3.25 -15.52
CA VAL A 35 12.38 -2.72 -15.43
C VAL A 35 11.42 -3.75 -14.85
N ARG A 36 11.49 -5.00 -15.34
CA ARG A 36 10.67 -6.10 -14.81
C ARG A 36 10.99 -6.42 -13.36
N ASP A 37 12.27 -6.47 -13.02
CA ASP A 37 12.71 -6.73 -11.65
C ASP A 37 12.41 -5.56 -10.68
N ASP A 38 12.32 -4.32 -11.16
CA ASP A 38 11.99 -3.12 -10.37
C ASP A 38 10.50 -2.85 -10.24
N ARG A 39 9.67 -3.63 -10.93
CA ARG A 39 8.23 -3.43 -11.02
C ARG A 39 7.58 -3.27 -9.66
N THR A 40 7.78 -4.21 -8.74
CA THR A 40 7.18 -4.16 -7.40
C THR A 40 7.58 -2.89 -6.67
N ARG A 41 8.86 -2.52 -6.71
CA ARG A 41 9.38 -1.30 -6.08
C ARG A 41 8.75 -0.03 -6.66
N LEU A 42 8.58 0.01 -7.99
CA LEU A 42 7.93 1.12 -8.69
C LEU A 42 6.45 1.23 -8.34
N LEU A 43 5.73 0.12 -8.27
CA LEU A 43 4.32 0.09 -7.87
C LEU A 43 4.12 0.56 -6.44
N TRP A 44 5.01 0.18 -5.52
CA TRP A 44 4.98 0.69 -4.15
C TRP A 44 5.15 2.22 -4.10
N LYS A 45 6.03 2.79 -4.91
CA LYS A 45 6.22 4.25 -4.98
C LYS A 45 4.99 4.98 -5.53
N LEU A 46 4.31 4.40 -6.54
CA LEU A 46 3.08 4.97 -7.11
C LEU A 46 1.88 4.95 -6.15
N ARG A 47 1.88 4.06 -5.14
CA ARG A 47 0.81 3.98 -4.13
C ARG A 47 0.96 5.01 -3.01
N LEU A 48 2.12 5.65 -2.88
CA LEU A 48 2.35 6.63 -1.82
C LEU A 48 1.52 7.90 -2.08
N PRO A 49 1.02 8.57 -1.03
CA PRO A 49 0.09 9.70 -1.14
C PRO A 49 0.74 11.02 -1.60
N GLU A 50 1.85 10.99 -2.34
CA GLU A 50 2.32 12.19 -3.04
C GLU A 50 1.29 12.59 -4.09
N ASP A 51 1.09 13.90 -4.28
CA ASP A 51 0.06 14.52 -5.13
C ASP A 51 -0.32 13.62 -6.33
N LYS A 52 -1.55 13.08 -6.30
CA LYS A 52 -2.15 12.19 -7.32
C LYS A 52 -2.45 12.95 -8.63
N ASP A 53 -1.49 13.74 -9.10
CA ASP A 53 -1.51 14.34 -10.42
C ASP A 53 -0.93 13.31 -11.41
N PRO A 54 -1.66 12.93 -12.47
CA PRO A 54 -1.15 12.06 -13.55
C PRO A 54 0.20 12.52 -14.13
N HIS A 55 0.48 13.82 -14.08
CA HIS A 55 1.76 14.37 -14.54
C HIS A 55 2.93 14.01 -13.60
N SER A 56 2.67 13.86 -12.30
CA SER A 56 3.64 13.43 -11.30
C SER A 56 4.04 11.97 -11.50
N GLU A 57 3.07 11.09 -11.74
CA GLU A 57 3.30 9.67 -12.02
C GLU A 57 4.16 9.47 -13.26
N TYR A 58 3.84 10.18 -14.36
CA TYR A 58 4.64 10.12 -15.58
C TYR A 58 6.10 10.56 -15.34
N LYS A 59 6.31 11.61 -14.55
CA LYS A 59 7.66 12.09 -14.20
C LYS A 59 8.44 11.06 -13.38
N LEU A 60 7.79 10.44 -12.38
CA LEU A 60 8.41 9.41 -11.53
C LEU A 60 8.81 8.16 -12.34
N ILE A 61 7.92 7.72 -13.23
CA ILE A 61 8.20 6.58 -14.11
C ILE A 61 9.37 6.96 -15.03
N ARG A 62 9.29 8.12 -15.69
CA ARG A 62 10.34 8.59 -16.61
C ARG A 62 11.71 8.71 -15.93
N SER A 63 11.79 9.32 -14.74
CA SER A 63 13.05 9.45 -14.02
C SER A 63 13.62 8.08 -13.65
N THR A 64 12.79 7.17 -13.16
CA THR A 64 13.27 5.82 -12.81
C THR A 64 13.77 5.04 -14.03
N LEU A 65 13.12 5.17 -15.19
CA LEU A 65 13.61 4.54 -16.42
C LEU A 65 14.95 5.14 -16.87
N GLN A 66 15.13 6.46 -16.73
CA GLN A 66 16.40 7.12 -17.03
C GLN A 66 17.52 6.68 -16.09
N ASP A 67 17.22 6.49 -14.80
CA ASP A 67 18.17 5.96 -13.81
C ASP A 67 18.62 4.55 -14.19
N ILE A 68 17.67 3.67 -14.56
CA ILE A 68 17.97 2.30 -15.02
C ILE A 68 18.91 2.32 -16.23
N VAL A 69 18.62 3.16 -17.24
CA VAL A 69 19.47 3.27 -18.43
C VAL A 69 20.87 3.76 -18.08
N SER A 70 20.97 4.78 -17.21
CA SER A 70 22.24 5.35 -16.77
C SER A 70 23.09 4.32 -16.01
N ASP A 71 22.47 3.55 -15.12
CA ASP A 71 23.13 2.51 -14.35
C ASP A 71 23.63 1.36 -15.23
N GLU A 72 22.80 0.87 -16.14
CA GLU A 72 23.18 -0.23 -17.04
C GLU A 72 24.23 0.21 -18.06
N LEU A 73 24.15 1.45 -18.56
CA LEU A 73 25.16 2.02 -19.46
C LEU A 73 26.51 2.14 -18.74
N ARG A 74 26.52 2.57 -17.48
CA ARG A 74 27.75 2.65 -16.65
C ARG A 74 28.38 1.27 -16.48
N LYS A 75 27.59 0.23 -16.21
CA LYS A 75 28.09 -1.16 -16.07
C LYS A 75 28.76 -1.65 -17.35
N ILE A 76 28.20 -1.33 -18.52
CA ILE A 76 28.78 -1.71 -19.82
C ILE A 76 30.09 -0.96 -20.09
N LYS A 77 30.14 0.34 -19.80
CA LYS A 77 31.37 1.16 -19.95
C LYS A 77 32.51 0.62 -19.09
N VAL A 78 32.25 0.31 -17.81
CA VAL A 78 33.25 -0.26 -16.90
C VAL A 78 33.73 -1.64 -17.38
N SER A 79 32.83 -2.47 -17.90
CA SER A 79 33.18 -3.80 -18.43
C SER A 79 34.01 -3.75 -19.72
N SER A 80 33.98 -2.64 -20.45
CA SER A 80 34.76 -2.45 -21.68
C SER A 80 36.18 -1.89 -21.45
N LEU A 81 36.46 -1.38 -20.24
CA LEU A 81 37.68 -0.68 -19.88
C LEU A 81 38.70 -1.55 -19.14
N ASP A 82 38.59 -2.88 -19.23
CA ASP A 82 39.55 -3.82 -18.61
C ASP A 82 40.81 -4.05 -19.48
N GLY A 83 41.23 -3.00 -20.19
CA GLY A 83 42.36 -3.05 -21.12
C GLY A 83 43.00 -1.68 -21.28
N SER A 84 43.84 -1.30 -20.31
CA SER A 84 44.80 -0.19 -20.39
C SER A 84 44.24 1.25 -20.52
N SER A 85 44.09 1.96 -19.39
CA SER A 85 44.89 3.16 -19.03
C SER A 85 44.21 3.98 -17.91
N VAL A 86 45.07 4.60 -17.10
CA VAL A 86 44.85 5.30 -15.82
C VAL A 86 43.77 6.41 -15.87
N PRO A 87 42.98 6.64 -14.80
CA PRO A 87 41.98 7.69 -14.75
C PRO A 87 42.61 9.06 -14.45
N ILE A 88 42.37 10.04 -15.33
CA ILE A 88 42.52 11.46 -14.97
C ILE A 88 41.17 11.90 -14.41
N PHE A 89 41.11 12.03 -13.09
CA PHE A 89 40.01 12.69 -12.39
C PHE A 89 40.03 14.19 -12.69
N GLY A 90 38.97 14.67 -13.34
CA GLY A 90 38.55 16.06 -13.36
C GLY A 90 37.13 16.13 -12.80
N THR A 91 37.03 16.58 -11.56
CA THR A 91 35.81 16.82 -10.80
C THR A 91 34.95 17.90 -11.44
N THR A 92 33.76 17.57 -11.91
CA THR A 92 32.56 18.42 -11.89
C THR A 92 31.33 17.54 -12.09
N THR A 93 30.48 17.48 -11.06
CA THR A 93 29.00 17.47 -11.09
C THR A 93 28.37 17.01 -12.41
N ASP A 94 27.70 15.85 -12.43
CA ASP A 94 26.25 15.76 -12.18
C ASP A 94 25.47 16.59 -13.22
N ASP A 95 24.70 15.91 -14.09
CA ASP A 95 23.94 16.44 -15.26
C ASP A 95 24.61 16.57 -16.66
N MET A 96 25.76 15.94 -16.92
CA MET A 96 26.45 16.10 -18.23
C MET A 96 26.29 14.96 -19.25
N ILE A 97 25.31 14.05 -19.10
CA ILE A 97 25.02 13.02 -20.12
C ILE A 97 24.17 13.58 -21.27
N TRP A 98 23.50 14.72 -21.07
CA TRP A 98 22.63 15.38 -22.05
C TRP A 98 23.24 16.62 -22.72
N GLU A 99 24.45 17.03 -22.34
CA GLU A 99 25.13 18.15 -23.01
C GLU A 99 25.88 17.66 -24.26
N TYR A 100 25.15 17.73 -25.37
CA TYR A 100 25.60 18.05 -26.73
C TYR A 100 27.07 17.74 -27.08
N ASP A 101 27.30 16.54 -27.59
CA ASP A 101 28.38 16.28 -28.55
C ASP A 101 27.74 15.82 -29.86
N GLY A 102 28.11 16.46 -30.98
CA GLY A 102 27.42 16.43 -32.27
C GLY A 102 27.35 15.07 -32.99
N LEU A 103 27.72 13.99 -32.29
CA LEU A 103 27.59 12.60 -32.71
C LEU A 103 26.28 11.94 -32.22
N GLN A 104 25.53 12.57 -31.30
CA GLN A 104 24.32 12.01 -30.67
C GLN A 104 23.02 12.17 -31.47
N THR A 105 22.99 12.88 -32.59
CA THR A 105 21.75 13.09 -33.36
C THR A 105 21.20 11.81 -34.00
N ALA A 106 22.02 10.78 -34.19
CA ALA A 106 21.56 9.43 -34.55
C ALA A 106 21.15 8.56 -33.33
N TYR A 107 21.51 8.98 -32.11
CA TYR A 107 21.36 8.23 -30.86
C TYR A 107 20.16 8.68 -30.02
N GLN A 108 19.68 9.92 -30.19
CA GLN A 108 18.56 10.47 -29.42
C GLN A 108 17.24 9.72 -29.68
N GLY A 109 16.94 9.38 -30.94
CA GLY A 109 15.76 8.57 -31.28
C GLY A 109 15.84 7.13 -30.75
N ASP A 110 17.03 6.53 -30.72
CA ASP A 110 17.26 5.18 -30.20
C ASP A 110 17.06 5.08 -28.68
N CYS A 111 17.35 6.16 -27.94
CA CYS A 111 17.16 6.24 -26.49
C CYS A 111 15.69 6.48 -26.15
N GLU A 112 15.03 7.37 -26.88
CA GLU A 112 13.59 7.61 -26.73
C GLU A 112 12.79 6.35 -27.06
N GLU A 113 13.11 5.66 -28.17
CA GLU A 113 12.53 4.36 -28.52
C GLU A 113 12.70 3.35 -27.38
N MET A 114 13.90 3.25 -26.81
CA MET A 114 14.18 2.33 -25.70
C MET A 114 13.38 2.69 -24.45
N LEU A 115 13.25 3.97 -24.10
CA LEU A 115 12.46 4.42 -22.94
C LEU A 115 10.97 4.16 -23.15
N LEU A 116 10.45 4.41 -24.35
CA LEU A 116 9.06 4.09 -24.70
C LEU A 116 8.79 2.59 -24.62
N GLU A 117 9.74 1.77 -25.06
CA GLU A 117 9.62 0.31 -24.97
C GLU A 117 9.71 -0.20 -23.54
N MET A 118 10.60 0.38 -22.72
CA MET A 118 10.65 0.11 -21.28
C MET A 118 9.31 0.46 -20.59
N GLN A 119 8.72 1.60 -20.95
CA GLN A 119 7.42 2.02 -20.44
C GLN A 119 6.30 1.09 -20.92
N ARG A 120 6.32 0.68 -22.20
CA ARG A 120 5.40 -0.30 -22.77
C ARG A 120 5.44 -1.61 -21.98
N ILE A 121 6.64 -2.17 -21.77
CA ILE A 121 6.85 -3.41 -21.01
C ILE A 121 6.25 -3.29 -19.61
N PHE A 122 6.51 -2.18 -18.91
CA PHE A 122 5.98 -1.95 -17.57
C PHE A 122 4.43 -1.98 -17.55
N TYR A 123 3.78 -1.29 -18.48
CA TYR A 123 2.31 -1.27 -18.54
C TYR A 123 1.70 -2.56 -19.10
N GLU A 124 2.36 -3.25 -20.01
CA GLU A 124 1.94 -4.57 -20.50
C GLU A 124 1.98 -5.61 -19.38
N ASP A 125 3.01 -5.60 -18.54
CA ASP A 125 3.09 -6.46 -17.37
C ASP A 125 1.99 -6.15 -16.35
N LEU A 126 1.62 -4.87 -16.18
CA LEU A 126 0.47 -4.48 -15.34
C LEU A 126 -0.84 -5.06 -15.86
N ARG A 127 -1.17 -4.81 -17.13
CA ARG A 127 -2.39 -5.34 -17.76
C ARG A 127 -2.44 -6.86 -17.75
N THR A 128 -1.30 -7.51 -17.97
CA THR A 128 -1.21 -8.97 -17.99
C THR A 128 -1.41 -9.57 -16.59
N GLU A 129 -0.96 -8.88 -15.52
CA GLU A 129 -1.22 -9.31 -14.15
C GLU A 129 -2.69 -9.10 -13.78
N GLU A 130 -3.31 -7.99 -14.20
CA GLU A 130 -4.75 -7.76 -14.07
C GLU A 130 -5.58 -8.85 -14.77
N LEU A 131 -5.15 -9.30 -15.95
CA LEU A 131 -5.83 -10.35 -16.72
C LEU A 131 -5.56 -11.79 -16.22
N LYS A 132 -4.44 -12.01 -15.52
CA LYS A 132 -4.08 -13.30 -14.91
C LYS A 132 -4.76 -13.51 -13.56
N LYS A 133 -5.31 -12.44 -12.96
CA LYS A 133 -6.37 -12.59 -11.97
C LYS A 133 -7.59 -13.11 -12.74
N ASP A 134 -7.98 -14.34 -12.42
CA ASP A 134 -9.08 -15.08 -13.02
C ASP A 134 -10.32 -14.18 -13.24
N PRO A 135 -11.01 -14.18 -14.40
CA PRO A 135 -12.26 -13.42 -14.57
C PRO A 135 -13.40 -13.87 -13.64
N GLU A 136 -13.28 -15.00 -12.93
CA GLU A 136 -14.17 -15.38 -11.82
C GLU A 136 -13.72 -14.83 -10.45
N SER A 137 -12.50 -14.30 -10.36
CA SER A 137 -12.07 -13.43 -9.25
C SER A 137 -12.57 -12.02 -9.55
N PHE A 138 -13.88 -11.83 -9.38
CA PHE A 138 -14.44 -10.55 -8.95
C PHE A 138 -13.53 -10.05 -7.83
N THR A 139 -12.63 -9.13 -8.19
CA THR A 139 -11.66 -8.58 -7.27
C THR A 139 -12.43 -7.56 -6.46
N GLY A 140 -13.26 -8.03 -5.54
CA GLY A 140 -13.34 -7.40 -4.24
C GLY A 140 -11.95 -7.60 -3.66
N THR A 141 -11.09 -6.60 -3.86
CA THR A 141 -9.84 -6.57 -3.12
C THR A 141 -10.26 -6.60 -1.65
N TRP A 142 -9.55 -7.28 -0.76
CA TRP A 142 -9.89 -7.24 0.69
C TRP A 142 -10.02 -5.79 1.19
N GLU A 143 -9.32 -4.85 0.52
CA GLU A 143 -9.45 -3.40 0.66
C GLU A 143 -10.83 -2.86 0.25
N ASP A 144 -11.45 -3.35 -0.83
CA ASP A 144 -12.81 -2.95 -1.24
C ASP A 144 -13.89 -3.54 -0.32
N GLU A 145 -13.69 -4.77 0.19
CA GLU A 145 -14.60 -5.37 1.17
C GLU A 145 -14.47 -4.70 2.55
N GLU A 146 -13.25 -4.35 2.97
CA GLU A 146 -13.03 -3.54 4.17
C GLU A 146 -13.58 -2.13 4.00
N ASP A 147 -13.37 -1.48 2.85
CA ASP A 147 -13.89 -0.14 2.59
C ASP A 147 -15.42 -0.14 2.49
N GLU A 148 -16.05 -1.14 1.88
CA GLU A 148 -17.51 -1.30 1.86
C GLU A 148 -18.04 -1.57 3.28
N TYR A 149 -17.36 -2.42 4.06
CA TYR A 149 -17.72 -2.68 5.45
C TYR A 149 -17.57 -1.43 6.33
N LEU A 150 -16.46 -0.71 6.21
CA LEU A 150 -16.19 0.54 6.93
C LEU A 150 -17.16 1.62 6.48
N ALA A 151 -17.42 1.77 5.18
CA ALA A 151 -18.42 2.69 4.65
C ALA A 151 -19.82 2.34 5.13
N HIS A 152 -20.18 1.05 5.24
CA HIS A 152 -21.45 0.60 5.78
C HIS A 152 -21.57 0.88 7.29
N VAL A 153 -20.52 0.60 8.07
CA VAL A 153 -20.47 0.89 9.51
C VAL A 153 -20.51 2.39 9.78
N VAL A 154 -19.77 3.18 8.99
CA VAL A 154 -19.77 4.65 9.04
C VAL A 154 -21.10 5.21 8.59
N TYR A 155 -21.71 4.69 7.53
CA TYR A 155 -23.05 5.08 7.07
C TYR A 155 -24.11 4.76 8.14
N LYS A 156 -24.00 3.63 8.83
CA LYS A 156 -24.86 3.27 9.97
C LYS A 156 -24.63 4.20 11.16
N HIS A 157 -23.37 4.55 11.47
CA HIS A 157 -23.02 5.49 12.55
C HIS A 157 -23.31 6.96 12.21
N MET A 158 -23.34 7.35 10.93
CA MET A 158 -23.65 8.70 10.47
C MET A 158 -25.16 8.93 10.28
N GLN A 159 -25.95 7.86 10.11
CA GLN A 159 -27.43 7.89 10.07
C GLN A 159 -28.10 8.16 11.43
N LEU A 160 -27.43 8.88 12.33
CA LEU A 160 -27.96 9.32 13.63
C LEU A 160 -29.20 10.23 13.55
N ASN A 161 -29.87 10.40 12.39
CA ASN A 161 -31.02 11.30 12.27
C ASN A 161 -32.15 10.90 11.30
N SER A 162 -32.23 9.69 10.74
CA SER A 162 -33.45 9.31 10.01
C SER A 162 -33.66 7.81 9.92
N GLU A 163 -34.72 7.36 10.59
CA GLU A 163 -35.34 6.02 10.52
C GLU A 163 -34.69 4.93 11.39
N GLN A 164 -35.13 4.90 12.65
CA GLN A 164 -35.33 3.74 13.54
C GLN A 164 -34.75 2.41 13.06
N VAL A 165 -33.43 2.26 13.12
CA VAL A 165 -32.81 0.95 13.28
C VAL A 165 -32.89 0.68 14.78
N GLU A 166 -33.74 -0.26 15.21
CA GLU A 166 -33.67 -0.76 16.58
C GLU A 166 -32.25 -1.30 16.79
N GLU A 167 -31.43 -0.60 17.56
CA GLU A 167 -30.07 -1.04 17.89
C GLU A 167 -30.19 -2.28 18.77
N GLU A 168 -30.06 -3.46 18.15
CA GLU A 168 -30.08 -4.74 18.86
C GLU A 168 -28.91 -4.80 19.88
N VAL A 169 -29.23 -4.71 21.17
CA VAL A 169 -28.24 -4.80 22.24
C VAL A 169 -28.06 -6.26 22.67
N TRP A 170 -26.89 -6.84 22.41
CA TRP A 170 -26.61 -8.23 22.80
C TRP A 170 -26.39 -8.39 24.30
N CYS A 171 -26.91 -9.48 24.85
CA CYS A 171 -26.80 -9.79 26.27
C CYS A 171 -25.34 -10.00 26.69
N PRO A 172 -24.84 -9.24 27.68
CA PRO A 172 -23.44 -9.29 28.09
C PRO A 172 -23.07 -10.60 28.82
N ILE A 173 -24.06 -11.35 29.32
CA ILE A 173 -23.85 -12.62 30.03
C ILE A 173 -23.80 -13.79 29.05
N CYS A 174 -24.88 -14.05 28.31
CA CYS A 174 -24.97 -15.24 27.47
C CYS A 174 -24.38 -15.05 26.06
N LYS A 175 -24.16 -13.80 25.62
CA LYS A 175 -23.63 -13.43 24.30
C LYS A 175 -24.42 -14.00 23.10
N ARG A 176 -25.67 -14.42 23.33
CA ARG A 176 -26.53 -15.09 22.34
C ARG A 176 -27.93 -14.49 22.24
N GLY A 177 -28.48 -14.05 23.37
CA GLY A 177 -29.78 -13.40 23.39
C GLY A 177 -29.64 -11.90 23.25
N GLU A 178 -30.67 -11.30 22.71
CA GLU A 178 -30.87 -9.87 22.66
C GLU A 178 -31.43 -9.38 24.01
N LEU A 179 -31.05 -8.17 24.40
CA LEU A 179 -31.65 -7.45 25.52
C LEU A 179 -32.88 -6.71 25.03
N GLN A 180 -33.98 -6.93 25.72
CA GLN A 180 -35.25 -6.29 25.47
C GLN A 180 -35.66 -5.48 26.69
N GLU A 181 -36.41 -4.42 26.43
CA GLU A 181 -36.94 -3.54 27.45
C GLU A 181 -38.47 -3.69 27.53
N ASN A 182 -38.98 -3.84 28.74
CA ASN A 182 -40.39 -3.72 29.07
C ASN A 182 -40.50 -2.76 30.25
N GLY A 183 -41.63 -2.08 30.46
CA GLY A 183 -41.77 -0.85 31.27
C GLY A 183 -40.93 -0.73 32.56
N HIS A 184 -40.72 -1.81 33.33
CA HIS A 184 -39.91 -1.81 34.56
C HIS A 184 -38.70 -2.76 34.55
N HIS A 185 -38.38 -3.40 33.43
CA HIS A 185 -37.33 -4.39 33.36
C HIS A 185 -36.58 -4.39 32.04
N ILE A 186 -35.25 -4.54 32.12
CA ILE A 186 -34.41 -4.95 30.99
C ILE A 186 -34.13 -6.45 31.15
N TYR A 187 -34.42 -7.26 30.15
CA TYR A 187 -34.30 -8.72 30.23
C TYR A 187 -33.71 -9.31 28.95
N CYS A 188 -33.10 -10.49 29.07
CA CYS A 188 -32.58 -11.22 27.92
C CYS A 188 -33.58 -12.22 27.37
N SER A 189 -33.69 -12.34 26.04
CA SER A 189 -34.56 -13.32 25.38
C SER A 189 -34.10 -14.79 25.49
N GLN A 190 -32.85 -15.04 25.88
CA GLN A 190 -32.22 -16.38 25.86
C GLN A 190 -31.60 -16.82 27.19
N CYS A 191 -31.57 -15.96 28.22
CA CYS A 191 -31.03 -16.32 29.54
C CYS A 191 -31.77 -15.58 30.65
N GLU A 192 -31.47 -15.94 31.91
CA GLU A 192 -32.14 -15.43 33.11
C GLU A 192 -31.71 -14.00 33.51
N LEU A 193 -31.05 -13.26 32.63
CA LEU A 193 -30.72 -11.86 32.90
C LEU A 193 -32.00 -11.04 32.95
N GLN A 194 -32.26 -10.42 34.10
CA GLN A 194 -33.35 -9.50 34.32
C GLN A 194 -32.92 -8.42 35.33
N LEU A 195 -32.97 -7.16 34.91
CA LEU A 195 -32.61 -5.99 35.70
C LEU A 195 -33.86 -5.16 35.94
N LYS A 196 -34.04 -4.70 37.18
CA LYS A 196 -35.11 -3.76 37.50
C LYS A 196 -34.68 -2.36 37.05
N ARG A 197 -35.54 -1.72 36.28
CA ARG A 197 -35.33 -0.38 35.73
C ARG A 197 -36.19 0.63 36.49
N ASP A 198 -35.61 1.79 36.77
CA ASP A 198 -36.36 3.03 37.06
C ASP A 198 -36.41 3.91 35.79
N HIS A 199 -37.22 4.95 35.76
CA HIS A 199 -37.51 5.76 34.56
C HIS A 199 -36.28 6.35 33.83
N GLU A 200 -35.11 6.41 34.47
CA GLU A 200 -33.88 7.01 33.93
C GLU A 200 -32.94 6.02 33.22
N VAL A 201 -33.18 4.70 33.32
CA VAL A 201 -32.24 3.66 32.86
C VAL A 201 -32.80 2.92 31.65
N ASP A 202 -32.63 3.45 30.44
CA ASP A 202 -33.06 2.77 29.22
C ASP A 202 -32.03 1.75 28.68
N LEU A 203 -32.43 1.00 27.65
CA LEU A 203 -31.56 -0.01 27.03
C LEU A 203 -30.27 0.60 26.44
N ASN A 204 -30.37 1.82 25.90
CA ASN A 204 -29.24 2.54 25.34
C ASN A 204 -28.23 2.96 26.42
N PHE A 205 -28.72 3.44 27.57
CA PHE A 205 -27.89 3.75 28.73
C PHE A 205 -27.12 2.51 29.20
N LEU A 206 -27.78 1.36 29.30
CA LEU A 206 -27.10 0.10 29.65
C LEU A 206 -26.01 -0.26 28.63
N TRP A 207 -26.29 -0.10 27.33
CA TRP A 207 -25.30 -0.37 26.28
C TRP A 207 -24.06 0.53 26.42
N MET A 208 -24.26 1.84 26.62
CA MET A 208 -23.15 2.76 26.87
C MET A 208 -22.35 2.37 28.12
N ARG A 209 -23.02 2.08 29.24
CA ARG A 209 -22.36 1.67 30.50
C ARG A 209 -21.57 0.37 30.36
N LEU A 210 -22.04 -0.58 29.57
CA LEU A 210 -21.30 -1.81 29.25
C LEU A 210 -20.00 -1.50 28.48
N GLY A 211 -20.07 -0.59 27.51
CA GLY A 211 -18.92 -0.11 26.75
C GLY A 211 -17.90 0.61 27.64
N GLU A 212 -18.35 1.55 28.45
CA GLU A 212 -17.52 2.31 29.41
C GLU A 212 -16.82 1.37 30.40
N ALA A 213 -17.54 0.44 31.03
CA ALA A 213 -16.95 -0.51 31.97
C ALA A 213 -15.86 -1.39 31.31
N HIS A 214 -16.04 -1.76 30.05
CA HIS A 214 -15.03 -2.47 29.28
C HIS A 214 -13.80 -1.61 28.98
N ALA A 215 -14.01 -0.36 28.55
CA ALA A 215 -12.93 0.59 28.26
C ALA A 215 -12.13 0.92 29.52
N GLU A 216 -12.79 1.23 30.63
CA GLU A 216 -12.15 1.50 31.93
C GLU A 216 -11.32 0.31 32.41
N HIS A 217 -11.81 -0.92 32.24
CA HIS A 217 -11.04 -2.12 32.55
C HIS A 217 -9.77 -2.24 31.69
N LEU A 218 -9.87 -1.95 30.39
CA LEU A 218 -8.75 -1.99 29.46
C LEU A 218 -7.71 -0.89 29.78
N ASP A 219 -8.18 0.32 30.11
CA ASP A 219 -7.34 1.48 30.44
C ASP A 219 -6.51 1.27 31.70
N ARG A 220 -6.98 0.41 32.62
CA ARG A 220 -6.20 -0.05 33.78
C ARG A 220 -5.08 -1.03 33.41
N GLY A 221 -4.94 -1.39 32.13
CA GLY A 221 -3.86 -2.21 31.59
C GLY A 221 -4.14 -3.71 31.57
N CYS A 222 -5.35 -4.16 31.93
CA CYS A 222 -5.69 -5.58 31.91
C CYS A 222 -6.21 -6.00 30.53
N ARG A 223 -5.52 -6.95 29.88
CA ARG A 223 -5.90 -7.50 28.56
C ARG A 223 -6.69 -8.79 28.63
N LEU A 224 -6.96 -9.31 29.83
CA LEU A 224 -7.79 -10.49 30.01
C LEU A 224 -9.26 -10.11 29.81
N ARG A 225 -10.05 -11.05 29.28
CA ARG A 225 -11.46 -10.82 29.01
C ARG A 225 -12.25 -10.76 30.33
N PRO A 226 -12.90 -9.64 30.65
CA PRO A 226 -13.78 -9.59 31.81
C PRO A 226 -15.12 -10.30 31.51
N GLU A 227 -15.81 -10.69 32.57
CA GLU A 227 -17.12 -11.33 32.54
C GLU A 227 -18.16 -10.41 33.17
N PHE A 228 -19.39 -10.47 32.69
CA PHE A 228 -20.52 -9.83 33.35
C PHE A 228 -21.36 -10.85 34.10
N CYS A 229 -21.89 -10.45 35.24
CA CYS A 229 -22.78 -11.28 36.03
C CYS A 229 -23.76 -10.43 36.82
N ILE A 230 -24.92 -11.01 37.11
CA ILE A 230 -25.86 -10.45 38.08
C ILE A 230 -25.53 -11.01 39.46
N GLU A 231 -25.40 -10.14 40.44
CA GLU A 231 -25.30 -10.53 41.85
C GLU A 231 -26.26 -9.70 42.71
N THR A 232 -26.84 -10.34 43.72
CA THR A 232 -27.64 -9.66 44.74
C THR A 232 -26.78 -9.44 45.98
N LYS A 233 -26.53 -8.17 46.32
CA LYS A 233 -25.82 -7.78 47.54
C LYS A 233 -26.64 -6.75 48.29
N PHE A 234 -26.80 -6.94 49.60
CA PHE A 234 -27.58 -6.03 50.46
C PHE A 234 -29.01 -5.78 49.91
N GLU A 235 -29.67 -6.84 49.45
CA GLU A 235 -31.02 -6.79 48.84
C GLU A 235 -31.11 -6.01 47.52
N LEU A 236 -29.98 -5.57 46.97
CA LEU A 236 -29.87 -4.91 45.66
C LEU A 236 -29.29 -5.89 44.63
N THR A 237 -30.09 -6.20 43.62
CA THR A 237 -29.66 -6.99 42.45
C THR A 237 -29.12 -6.03 41.40
N ALA A 238 -27.84 -6.16 41.09
CA ALA A 238 -27.13 -5.30 40.16
C ALA A 238 -26.32 -6.12 39.14
N LEU A 239 -26.01 -5.51 38.01
CA LEU A 239 -25.10 -6.04 37.01
C LEU A 239 -23.67 -5.62 37.36
N TYR A 240 -22.77 -6.59 37.37
CA TYR A 240 -21.36 -6.39 37.70
C TYR A 240 -20.46 -6.78 36.54
N ILE A 241 -19.32 -6.11 36.44
CA ILE A 241 -18.16 -6.56 35.66
C ILE A 241 -17.15 -7.19 36.62
N LYS A 242 -16.63 -8.36 36.27
CA LYS A 242 -15.60 -9.06 37.04
C LYS A 242 -14.47 -9.55 36.15
N CYS A 243 -13.25 -9.53 36.68
CA CYS A 243 -12.09 -10.08 35.97
C CYS A 243 -11.17 -10.82 36.95
N GLN A 244 -10.95 -12.11 36.72
CA GLN A 244 -10.05 -12.93 37.54
C GLN A 244 -8.57 -12.54 37.38
N GLY A 245 -8.23 -11.86 36.28
CA GLY A 245 -6.87 -11.43 35.97
C GLY A 245 -6.36 -10.30 36.86
N CYS A 246 -7.19 -9.28 37.05
CA CYS A 246 -6.85 -8.07 37.81
C CYS A 246 -7.70 -7.91 39.09
N ASN A 247 -8.54 -8.90 39.42
CA ASN A 247 -9.48 -8.88 40.54
C ASN A 247 -10.47 -7.70 40.50
N THR A 248 -10.76 -7.15 39.31
CA THR A 248 -11.85 -6.17 39.16
C THR A 248 -13.17 -6.81 39.54
N PHE A 249 -13.97 -6.10 40.34
CA PHE A 249 -15.35 -6.44 40.65
C PHE A 249 -16.10 -5.14 40.92
N GLU A 250 -16.85 -4.66 39.93
CA GLU A 250 -17.44 -3.31 39.93
C GLU A 250 -18.87 -3.32 39.41
N ILE A 251 -19.68 -2.39 39.92
CA ILE A 251 -21.09 -2.23 39.52
C ILE A 251 -21.13 -1.54 38.15
N VAL A 252 -21.90 -2.12 37.23
CA VAL A 252 -22.20 -1.56 35.91
C VAL A 252 -23.55 -0.85 35.95
N LEU A 253 -24.56 -1.52 36.53
CA LEU A 253 -25.94 -1.05 36.65
C LEU A 253 -26.61 -1.59 37.91
#